data_AF-A0A931J1M9-F1
#
_entry.id   AF-A0A931J1M9-F1
#
_cell.length_a   1.000
_cell.length_b   1.000
_cell.length_c   1.000
_cell.angle_alpha   90.00
_cell.angle_beta   90.00
_cell.angle_gamma   90.00
#
_symmetry.space_group_name_H-M   'P 1'
#
loop_
_entity.id
_entity.type
_entity.pdbx_description
1 polymer ?
#
loop_
_entity_poly.entity_id
_entity_poly.type
_entity_poly.pdbx_seq_one_letter_code
_entity_poly.pdbx_strand_id
1 'polypeptide(L)'
;MAVHSTDEKPMGRFPAHGRAAFSVEDRLLVTEAEGPFNVELVQALRTPATEASAPLRAQGQVWGQLSRFRRSALASPDTLAAFAALLIDMRDEGVAPAFTAYVLGPDVEGASLMAAPLRRCFEAAGLGFAHFEREEEARAWLRTQLG
;
A
#
# COMPACT_ATOMS: atom_id res chain seq x y z
N MET A 1 3.71 17.70 8.88
CA MET A 1 4.11 16.55 8.06
C MET A 1 3.55 16.75 6.67
N ALA A 2 4.34 16.57 5.62
CA ALA A 2 3.83 16.63 4.25
C ALA A 2 2.97 15.39 3.99
N VAL A 3 1.79 15.58 3.42
CA VAL A 3 0.87 14.50 3.02
C VAL A 3 0.90 14.43 1.50
N HIS A 4 1.26 13.29 0.94
CA HIS A 4 1.16 13.02 -0.50
C HIS A 4 -0.13 12.22 -0.74
N SER A 5 -0.86 12.46 -1.85
CA SER A 5 -2.12 11.78 -2.09
C SER A 5 -2.39 11.55 -3.57
N THR A 6 -3.22 10.55 -3.87
CA THR A 6 -3.73 10.26 -5.21
C THR A 6 -4.83 11.22 -5.67
N ASP A 7 -5.20 12.22 -4.88
CA ASP A 7 -6.22 13.23 -5.24
C ASP A 7 -5.77 14.17 -6.39
N GLU A 8 -4.53 14.03 -6.89
CA GLU A 8 -4.01 14.85 -7.97
C GLU A 8 -4.54 14.40 -9.34
N LYS A 9 -5.26 15.33 -10.00
CA LYS A 9 -5.91 15.33 -11.34
C LYS A 9 -6.07 13.98 -12.09
N PRO A 10 -7.29 13.66 -12.57
CA PRO A 10 -7.50 12.44 -13.36
C PRO A 10 -6.69 12.46 -14.66
N MET A 11 -5.84 11.45 -14.85
CA MET A 11 -5.25 11.11 -16.14
C MET A 11 -6.04 9.96 -16.78
N GLY A 12 -6.64 10.19 -17.95
CA GLY A 12 -7.26 9.14 -18.76
C GLY A 12 -8.79 9.23 -18.91
N ARG A 13 -9.37 8.21 -19.54
CA ARG A 13 -10.81 8.13 -19.89
C ARG A 13 -11.71 7.83 -18.69
N PHE A 14 -11.16 7.28 -17.62
CA PHE A 14 -11.84 7.02 -16.35
C PHE A 14 -11.08 7.70 -15.21
N PRO A 15 -11.77 8.25 -14.20
CA PRO A 15 -11.12 8.78 -13.01
C PRO A 15 -10.62 7.64 -12.10
N ALA A 16 -9.60 7.92 -11.29
CA ALA A 16 -9.23 7.04 -10.17
C ALA A 16 -10.43 6.88 -9.22
N HIS A 17 -10.70 5.64 -8.81
CA HIS A 17 -11.70 5.30 -7.80
C HIS A 17 -10.98 4.84 -6.54
N GLY A 18 -11.38 5.45 -5.43
CA GLY A 18 -10.69 5.30 -4.16
C GLY A 18 -9.56 6.32 -4.01
N ARG A 19 -8.89 6.26 -2.86
CA ARG A 19 -7.90 7.24 -2.45
C ARG A 19 -6.79 6.59 -1.65
N ALA A 20 -5.56 7.02 -1.86
CA ALA A 20 -4.46 6.77 -0.94
C ALA A 20 -3.83 8.11 -0.49
N ALA A 21 -3.56 8.22 0.81
CA ALA A 21 -2.79 9.31 1.38
C ALA A 21 -1.60 8.76 2.16
N PHE A 22 -0.42 9.32 1.92
CA PHE A 22 0.86 8.83 2.43
C PHE A 22 1.47 9.85 3.39
N SER A 23 2.03 9.33 4.47
CA SER A 23 2.81 10.08 5.46
C SER A 23 3.96 9.21 5.98
N VAL A 24 4.93 9.81 6.65
CA VAL A 24 6.06 9.09 7.23
C VAL A 24 6.00 9.17 8.75
N GLU A 25 6.10 8.01 9.40
CA GLU A 25 6.24 7.85 10.83
C GLU A 25 7.44 6.93 11.10
N ASP A 26 8.50 7.45 11.72
CA ASP A 26 9.74 6.72 11.99
C ASP A 26 10.33 6.05 10.72
N ARG A 27 10.33 4.70 10.68
CA ARG A 27 10.78 3.87 9.55
C ARG A 27 9.61 3.35 8.70
N LEU A 28 8.44 3.95 8.83
CA LEU A 28 7.21 3.49 8.18
C LEU A 28 6.69 4.54 7.20
N LEU A 29 6.38 4.10 5.99
CA LEU A 29 5.41 4.77 5.15
C LEU A 29 4.01 4.38 5.64
N VAL A 30 3.24 5.35 6.14
CA VAL A 30 1.87 5.13 6.59
C VAL A 30 0.90 5.57 5.50
N THR A 31 0.06 4.64 5.07
CA THR A 31 -0.92 4.83 3.99
C THR A 31 -2.33 4.76 4.55
N GLU A 32 -3.14 5.79 4.35
CA GLU A 32 -4.60 5.72 4.51
C GLU A 32 -5.21 5.39 3.14
N ALA A 33 -5.79 4.21 3.00
CA ALA A 33 -6.39 3.71 1.77
C ALA A 33 -7.92 3.62 1.93
N GLU A 34 -8.67 4.24 1.02
CA GLU A 34 -10.13 4.24 1.04
C GLU A 34 -10.66 3.81 -0.32
N GLY A 35 -11.27 2.62 -0.41
CA GLY A 35 -11.74 2.04 -1.66
C GLY A 35 -13.23 2.29 -1.97
N PRO A 36 -13.79 1.57 -2.97
CA PRO A 36 -13.16 0.49 -3.74
C PRO A 36 -12.05 1.00 -4.69
N PHE A 37 -11.23 0.09 -5.23
CA PHE A 37 -10.05 0.45 -6.02
C PHE A 37 -10.18 0.02 -7.48
N ASN A 38 -9.69 0.88 -8.39
CA ASN A 38 -9.55 0.57 -9.81
C ASN A 38 -8.09 0.66 -10.29
N VAL A 39 -7.87 0.27 -11.54
CA VAL A 39 -6.55 0.30 -12.20
C VAL A 39 -5.97 1.71 -12.22
N GLU A 40 -6.80 2.73 -12.46
CA GLU A 40 -6.36 4.12 -12.52
C GLU A 40 -5.81 4.59 -11.17
N LEU A 41 -6.40 4.18 -10.04
CA LEU A 41 -5.81 4.45 -8.73
C LEU A 41 -4.44 3.79 -8.58
N VAL A 42 -4.31 2.52 -8.97
CA VAL A 42 -3.04 1.79 -8.88
C VAL A 42 -1.94 2.51 -9.66
N GLN A 43 -2.24 2.98 -10.86
CA GLN A 43 -1.30 3.77 -11.67
C GLN A 43 -0.91 5.09 -11.00
N ALA A 44 -1.85 5.71 -10.28
CA ALA A 44 -1.63 6.95 -9.55
C ALA A 44 -0.87 6.76 -8.22
N LEU A 45 -0.73 5.53 -7.68
CA LEU A 45 -0.04 5.30 -6.40
C LEU A 45 1.46 5.61 -6.45
N ARG A 46 2.10 5.32 -7.59
CA ARG A 46 3.57 5.26 -7.70
C ARG A 46 4.24 6.57 -7.31
N THR A 47 3.86 7.67 -7.94
CA THR A 47 4.46 9.00 -7.72
C THR A 47 4.33 9.44 -6.25
N PRO A 48 3.14 9.56 -5.66
CA PRO A 48 3.00 10.01 -4.28
C PRO A 48 3.65 9.07 -3.26
N ALA A 49 3.62 7.74 -3.48
CA ALA A 49 4.30 6.79 -2.59
C ALA A 49 5.84 6.93 -2.65
N THR A 50 6.38 7.12 -3.84
CA THR A 50 7.84 7.26 -4.06
C THR A 50 8.35 8.58 -3.49
N GLU A 51 7.59 9.66 -3.64
CA GLU A 51 7.92 10.96 -3.07
C GLU A 51 7.85 10.94 -1.53
N ALA A 52 6.76 10.40 -0.98
CA ALA A 52 6.58 10.31 0.46
C ALA A 52 7.67 9.43 1.12
N SER A 53 8.09 8.35 0.47
CA SER A 53 9.13 7.45 0.98
C SER A 53 10.57 7.92 0.71
N ALA A 54 10.78 9.02 -0.03
CA ALA A 54 12.12 9.51 -0.36
C ALA A 54 13.02 9.73 0.88
N PRO A 55 12.54 10.29 2.01
CA PRO A 55 13.34 10.42 3.22
C PRO A 55 13.75 9.08 3.83
N LEU A 56 12.88 8.07 3.78
CA LEU A 56 13.17 6.72 4.30
C LEU A 56 14.26 6.04 3.46
N ARG A 57 14.15 6.15 2.14
CA ARG A 57 15.12 5.59 1.19
C ARG A 57 16.49 6.25 1.31
N ALA A 58 16.54 7.56 1.55
CA ALA A 58 17.80 8.30 1.71
C ALA A 58 18.60 7.90 2.96
N GLN A 59 17.94 7.34 4.00
CA GLN A 59 18.61 6.89 5.22
C GLN A 59 19.36 5.57 5.05
N GLY A 60 19.12 4.82 3.96
CA GLY A 60 19.76 3.52 3.70
C GLY A 60 19.39 2.41 4.68
N GLN A 61 18.39 2.62 5.54
CA GLN A 61 17.89 1.64 6.49
C GLN A 61 16.73 0.85 5.90
N VAL A 62 16.50 -0.36 6.42
CA VAL A 62 15.31 -1.14 6.11
C VAL A 62 14.08 -0.37 6.62
N TRP A 63 13.08 -0.19 5.76
CA TRP A 63 11.85 0.51 6.07
C TRP A 63 10.65 -0.34 5.64
N GLY A 64 9.49 -0.07 6.26
CA GLY A 64 8.26 -0.80 6.02
C GLY A 64 7.10 0.11 5.63
N GLN A 65 5.97 -0.49 5.31
CA GLN A 65 4.73 0.20 5.04
C GLN A 65 3.61 -0.32 5.93
N LEU A 66 2.83 0.60 6.51
CA LEU A 66 1.59 0.31 7.22
C LEU A 66 0.44 0.92 6.43
N SER A 67 -0.43 0.09 5.84
CA SER A 67 -1.61 0.57 5.13
C SER A 67 -2.88 0.32 5.94
N ARG A 68 -3.64 1.38 6.22
CA ARG A 68 -4.94 1.33 6.88
C ARG A 68 -6.05 1.42 5.84
N PHE A 69 -6.87 0.38 5.74
CA PHE A 69 -7.99 0.38 4.81
C PHE A 69 -9.25 0.91 5.49
N ARG A 70 -10.02 1.70 4.75
CA ARG A 70 -11.33 2.24 5.16
C ARG A 70 -12.35 2.01 4.06
N ARG A 71 -13.62 1.93 4.48
CA ARG A 71 -14.81 1.72 3.63
C ARG A 71 -14.81 0.40 2.87
N SER A 72 -13.91 0.21 1.91
CA SER A 72 -13.85 -0.95 1.04
C SER A 72 -12.41 -1.30 0.66
N ALA A 73 -12.11 -2.59 0.65
CA ALA A 73 -10.88 -3.15 0.11
C ALA A 73 -11.07 -3.75 -1.28
N LEU A 74 -12.29 -3.73 -1.83
CA LEU A 74 -12.64 -4.40 -3.08
C LEU A 74 -11.82 -3.86 -4.25
N ALA A 75 -11.30 -4.80 -5.04
CA ALA A 75 -10.57 -4.55 -6.27
C ALA A 75 -10.95 -5.63 -7.30
N SER A 76 -11.00 -5.25 -8.57
CA SER A 76 -11.21 -6.22 -9.65
C SER A 76 -9.96 -7.08 -9.90
N PRO A 77 -10.07 -8.23 -10.57
CA PRO A 77 -8.91 -9.02 -11.00
C PRO A 77 -7.89 -8.19 -11.80
N ASP A 78 -8.36 -7.33 -12.70
CA ASP A 78 -7.48 -6.44 -13.49
C ASP A 78 -6.74 -5.43 -12.59
N THR A 79 -7.40 -4.91 -11.56
CA THR A 79 -6.79 -4.02 -10.57
C THR A 79 -5.72 -4.74 -9.76
N LEU A 80 -5.98 -5.99 -9.35
CA LEU A 80 -5.00 -6.82 -8.64
C LEU A 80 -3.79 -7.18 -9.52
N ALA A 81 -4.01 -7.44 -10.81
CA ALA A 81 -2.94 -7.69 -11.77
C ALA A 81 -2.06 -6.44 -11.96
N ALA A 82 -2.68 -5.27 -12.14
CA ALA A 82 -1.96 -4.00 -12.22
C ALA A 82 -1.18 -3.71 -10.92
N PHE A 83 -1.76 -4.03 -9.76
CA PHE A 83 -1.13 -3.81 -8.46
C PHE A 83 0.08 -4.74 -8.27
N ALA A 84 -0.02 -6.02 -8.65
CA ALA A 84 1.10 -6.95 -8.61
C ALA A 84 2.26 -6.47 -9.52
N ALA A 85 1.95 -6.00 -10.74
CA ALA A 85 2.95 -5.44 -11.65
C ALA A 85 3.64 -4.21 -11.02
N LEU A 86 2.87 -3.29 -10.43
CA LEU A 86 3.43 -2.13 -9.74
C LEU A 86 4.40 -2.54 -8.62
N LEU A 87 4.05 -3.53 -7.79
CA LEU A 87 4.90 -4.02 -6.70
C LEU A 87 6.20 -4.63 -7.23
N ILE A 88 6.14 -5.40 -8.31
CA ILE A 88 7.31 -5.98 -8.99
C ILE A 88 8.23 -4.86 -9.49
N ASP A 89 7.68 -3.87 -10.20
CA ASP A 89 8.47 -2.75 -10.72
C ASP A 89 9.12 -1.95 -9.59
N MET A 90 8.39 -1.68 -8.50
CA MET A 90 8.94 -0.97 -7.34
C MET A 90 10.06 -1.76 -6.65
N ARG A 91 9.94 -3.09 -6.61
CA ARG A 91 10.96 -3.98 -6.06
C ARG A 91 12.20 -3.99 -6.94
N ASP A 92 12.05 -4.12 -8.26
CA ASP A 92 13.15 -4.15 -9.23
C ASP A 92 13.94 -2.83 -9.24
N GLU A 93 13.25 -1.70 -9.03
CA GLU A 93 13.87 -0.37 -8.90
C GLU A 93 14.47 -0.09 -7.50
N GLY A 94 14.31 -1.00 -6.54
CA GLY A 94 14.79 -0.81 -5.16
C GLY A 94 14.06 0.30 -4.40
N VAL A 95 12.80 0.57 -4.74
CA VAL A 95 11.96 1.62 -4.11
C VAL A 95 10.78 1.07 -3.32
N ALA A 96 10.60 -0.26 -3.29
CA ALA A 96 9.58 -0.93 -2.49
C ALA A 96 9.95 -0.99 -0.99
N PRO A 97 8.96 -0.98 -0.08
CA PRO A 97 9.17 -1.33 1.32
C PRO A 97 9.61 -2.79 1.45
N ALA A 98 10.47 -3.09 2.43
CA ALA A 98 10.88 -4.47 2.69
C ALA A 98 9.73 -5.32 3.26
N PHE A 99 8.91 -4.70 4.11
CA PHE A 99 7.77 -5.32 4.78
C PHE A 99 6.55 -4.42 4.72
N THR A 100 5.40 -4.99 4.38
CA THR A 100 4.13 -4.29 4.32
C THR A 100 3.11 -4.96 5.23
N ALA A 101 2.48 -4.19 6.11
CA ALA A 101 1.37 -4.64 6.93
C ALA A 101 0.09 -3.92 6.55
N TYR A 102 -0.96 -4.67 6.25
CA TYR A 102 -2.29 -4.13 5.96
C TYR A 102 -3.20 -4.28 7.18
N VAL A 103 -3.90 -3.20 7.52
CA VAL A 103 -4.99 -3.21 8.50
C VAL A 103 -6.30 -3.29 7.72
N LEU A 104 -6.88 -4.49 7.71
CA LEU A 104 -8.15 -4.83 7.08
C LEU A 104 -9.15 -5.16 8.20
N GLY A 105 -9.72 -4.10 8.81
CA GLY A 105 -10.66 -4.25 9.92
C GLY A 105 -11.98 -4.91 9.50
N PRO A 106 -12.77 -5.42 10.46
CA PRO A 106 -14.04 -6.10 10.18
C PRO A 106 -15.08 -5.21 9.50
N ASP A 107 -14.98 -3.89 9.68
CA ASP A 107 -15.89 -2.90 9.08
C ASP A 107 -15.49 -2.50 7.64
N VAL A 108 -14.39 -3.04 7.12
CA VAL A 108 -13.94 -2.78 5.75
C VAL A 108 -14.61 -3.78 4.80
N GLU A 109 -15.42 -3.27 3.88
CA GLU A 109 -16.06 -4.09 2.87
C GLU A 109 -15.03 -4.89 2.06
N GLY A 110 -15.25 -6.20 1.93
CA GLY A 110 -14.35 -7.07 1.17
C GLY A 110 -13.03 -7.40 1.87
N ALA A 111 -12.81 -7.04 3.13
CA ALA A 111 -11.59 -7.34 3.88
C ALA A 111 -11.18 -8.83 3.81
N SER A 112 -12.10 -9.73 4.18
CA SER A 112 -11.85 -11.18 4.17
C SER A 112 -11.70 -11.73 2.74
N LEU A 113 -12.43 -11.17 1.78
CA LEU A 113 -12.36 -11.56 0.37
C LEU A 113 -11.03 -11.18 -0.27
N MET A 114 -10.49 -10.02 0.11
CA MET A 114 -9.30 -9.43 -0.51
C MET A 114 -7.99 -9.81 0.17
N ALA A 115 -8.01 -10.30 1.42
CA ALA A 115 -6.81 -10.70 2.14
C ALA A 115 -5.94 -11.73 1.38
N ALA A 116 -6.56 -12.78 0.79
CA ALA A 116 -5.84 -13.79 0.04
C ALA A 116 -5.34 -13.29 -1.33
N PRO A 117 -6.15 -12.61 -2.16
CA PRO A 117 -5.67 -11.99 -3.40
C PRO A 117 -4.54 -10.99 -3.20
N LEU A 118 -4.65 -10.08 -2.21
CA LEU A 118 -3.60 -9.10 -1.91
C LEU A 118 -2.29 -9.79 -1.52
N ARG A 119 -2.35 -10.80 -0.65
CA ARG A 119 -1.18 -11.59 -0.30
C ARG A 119 -0.46 -12.18 -1.51
N ARG A 120 -1.20 -12.73 -2.49
CA ARG A 120 -0.61 -13.27 -3.72
C ARG A 120 0.12 -12.21 -4.55
N CYS A 121 -0.34 -10.96 -4.56
CA CYS A 121 0.37 -9.86 -5.23
C CYS A 121 1.76 -9.63 -4.62
N PHE A 122 1.86 -9.62 -3.29
CA PHE A 122 3.14 -9.46 -2.59
C PHE A 122 4.04 -10.69 -2.72
N GLU A 123 3.48 -11.90 -2.63
CA GLU A 123 4.20 -13.15 -2.87
C GLU A 123 4.83 -13.18 -4.29
N ALA A 124 4.09 -12.73 -5.31
CA ALA A 124 4.60 -12.63 -6.69
C ALA A 124 5.74 -11.61 -6.83
N ALA A 125 5.72 -10.54 -6.04
CA ALA A 125 6.80 -9.55 -6.00
C ALA A 125 7.98 -9.97 -5.10
N GLY A 126 7.87 -11.07 -4.34
CA GLY A 126 8.88 -11.47 -3.36
C GLY A 126 9.02 -10.49 -2.19
N LEU A 127 7.96 -9.77 -1.84
CA LEU A 127 7.94 -8.77 -0.78
C LEU A 127 7.31 -9.32 0.51
N GLY A 128 7.82 -8.91 1.66
CA GLY A 128 7.27 -9.31 2.95
C GLY A 128 5.88 -8.71 3.17
N PHE A 129 4.88 -9.54 3.46
CA PHE A 129 3.50 -9.10 3.63
C PHE A 129 2.78 -9.82 4.77
N ALA A 130 2.00 -9.07 5.53
CA ALA A 130 1.00 -9.60 6.45
C ALA A 130 -0.24 -8.69 6.49
N HIS A 131 -1.38 -9.25 6.87
CA HIS A 131 -2.59 -8.48 7.14
C HIS A 131 -3.09 -8.76 8.56
N PHE A 132 -3.75 -7.76 9.14
CA PHE A 132 -4.26 -7.77 10.50
C PHE A 132 -5.60 -7.07 10.55
N GLU A 133 -6.44 -7.41 11.53
CA GLU A 133 -7.69 -6.70 11.78
C GLU A 133 -7.45 -5.42 12.60
N ARG A 134 -6.37 -5.40 13.41
CA ARG A 134 -6.05 -4.30 14.33
C ARG A 134 -4.70 -3.69 14.02
N GLU A 135 -4.66 -2.36 14.07
CA GLU A 135 -3.43 -1.61 13.81
C GLU A 135 -2.30 -1.92 14.79
N GLU A 136 -2.64 -2.13 16.07
CA GLU A 136 -1.65 -2.45 17.11
C GLU A 136 -0.85 -3.71 16.77
N GLU A 137 -1.52 -4.73 16.22
CA GLU A 137 -0.92 -5.99 15.79
C GLU A 137 -0.02 -5.78 14.57
N ALA A 138 -0.50 -5.02 13.59
CA ALA A 138 0.28 -4.65 12.40
C ALA A 138 1.57 -3.91 12.76
N ARG A 139 1.47 -2.93 13.67
CA ARG A 139 2.64 -2.18 14.17
C ARG A 139 3.58 -3.05 15.00
N ALA A 140 3.06 -3.98 15.81
CA ALA A 140 3.89 -4.93 16.54
C ALA A 140 4.69 -5.81 15.58
N TRP A 141 4.03 -6.36 14.56
CA TRP A 141 4.69 -7.18 13.56
C TRP A 141 5.76 -6.40 12.77
N LEU A 142 5.45 -5.19 12.29
CA LEU A 142 6.41 -4.34 11.57
C LEU A 142 7.65 -4.04 12.43
N ARG A 143 7.47 -3.72 13.72
CA ARG A 143 8.61 -3.51 14.63
C ARG A 143 9.49 -4.75 14.73
N THR A 144 8.90 -5.94 14.83
CA THR A 144 9.66 -7.20 14.85
C THR A 144 10.43 -7.44 13.55
N GLN A 145 9.86 -7.11 12.39
CA GLN A 145 10.54 -7.30 11.09
C GLN A 145 11.68 -6.30 10.85
N LEU A 146 11.54 -5.08 11.36
CA LEU A 146 12.46 -3.97 11.06
C LEU A 146 13.65 -3.83 12.02
N GLY A 147 13.66 -4.54 13.14
CA GLY A 147 14.75 -4.52 14.13
C GLY A 147 14.76 -3.28 15.00
#